data_AF-A0A954FAZ2-F1
#
_entry.id   AF-A0A954FAZ2-F1
#
_cell.length_a   1.000
_cell.length_b   1.000
_cell.length_c   1.000
_cell.angle_alpha   90.00
_cell.angle_beta   90.00
_cell.angle_gamma   90.00
#
_symmetry.space_group_name_H-M   'P 1'
#
loop_
_entity.id
_entity.type
_entity.pdbx_description
1 polymer ?
#
loop_
_entity_poly.entity_id
_entity_poly.type
_entity_poly.pdbx_seq_one_letter_code
_entity_poly.pdbx_strand_id
1 'polypeptide(L)'
;MTNMFSLFGTLALLYSAVMTFSTFDETHALLRMLNSENANVILFFMAGFFFLPFVITLTQLGLNGDQGKSLVEGESSLDSIERHKRLAEHCPSWQYVWKGSITSIGVIWIAFMIFGNRFNPVCAFFAAISFLSGYWFVFVYPTASKLFG
;
A
#
# COMPACT_ATOMS: atom_id res chain seq x y z
N MET A 1 -12.89 9.73 -15.23
CA MET A 1 -12.63 9.07 -13.94
C MET A 1 -11.14 8.74 -13.72
N THR A 2 -10.36 8.42 -14.76
CA THR A 2 -8.92 8.09 -14.72
C THR A 2 -8.04 9.15 -14.04
N ASN A 3 -8.33 10.44 -14.21
CA ASN A 3 -7.49 11.51 -13.65
C ASN A 3 -7.53 11.62 -12.12
N MET A 4 -8.67 11.30 -11.47
CA MET A 4 -8.78 11.39 -10.00
C MET A 4 -8.05 10.25 -9.30
N PHE A 5 -8.19 9.01 -9.78
CA PHE A 5 -7.47 7.87 -9.19
C PHE A 5 -5.96 7.97 -9.41
N SER A 6 -5.53 8.46 -10.58
CA SER A 6 -4.12 8.71 -10.85
C SER A 6 -3.55 9.82 -9.95
N LEU A 7 -4.29 10.91 -9.73
CA LEU A 7 -3.90 11.96 -8.79
C LEU A 7 -3.80 11.43 -7.36
N PHE A 8 -4.81 10.70 -6.89
CA PHE A 8 -4.81 10.08 -5.56
C PHE A 8 -3.62 9.14 -5.38
N GLY A 9 -3.37 8.26 -6.36
CA GLY A 9 -2.26 7.33 -6.30
C GLY A 9 -0.90 8.04 -6.34
N THR A 10 -0.77 9.12 -7.12
CA THR A 10 0.44 9.96 -7.15
C THR A 10 0.69 10.63 -5.80
N LEU A 11 -0.35 11.17 -5.16
CA LEU A 11 -0.23 11.75 -3.81
C LEU A 11 0.18 10.71 -2.78
N ALA A 12 -0.36 9.47 -2.86
CA ALA A 12 0.04 8.38 -1.99
C ALA A 12 1.51 7.97 -2.19
N LEU A 13 2.00 7.96 -3.44
CA LEU A 13 3.41 7.71 -3.75
C LEU A 13 4.33 8.82 -3.23
N LEU A 14 3.94 10.09 -3.38
CA LEU A 14 4.69 11.22 -2.83
C LEU A 14 4.76 11.16 -1.30
N TYR A 15 3.63 10.87 -0.65
CA TYR A 15 3.59 10.67 0.79
C TYR A 15 4.50 9.51 1.23
N SER A 16 4.45 8.38 0.50
CA SER A 16 5.34 7.24 0.73
C SER A 16 6.82 7.61 0.63
N ALA A 17 7.20 8.41 -0.37
CA ALA A 17 8.58 8.87 -0.54
C ALA A 17 9.02 9.71 0.66
N VAL A 18 8.19 10.65 1.12
CA VAL A 18 8.49 11.48 2.30
C VAL A 18 8.67 10.60 3.54
N MET A 19 7.78 9.64 3.78
CA MET A 19 7.87 8.72 4.91
C MET A 19 9.09 7.79 4.84
N THR A 20 9.48 7.39 3.63
CA THR A 20 10.69 6.57 3.41
C THR A 20 11.93 7.35 3.84
N PHE A 21 12.05 8.62 3.47
CA PHE A 21 13.16 9.46 3.94
C PHE A 21 13.10 9.67 5.46
N SER A 22 11.92 9.98 6.02
CA SER A 22 11.75 10.16 7.47
C SER A 22 12.03 8.91 8.30
N THR A 23 12.08 7.72 7.69
CA THR A 23 12.46 6.47 8.36
C THR A 23 13.89 6.52 8.91
N PHE A 24 14.80 7.24 8.26
CA PHE A 24 16.20 7.28 8.65
C PHE A 24 16.50 8.54 9.45
N ASP A 25 16.99 8.40 10.68
CA ASP A 25 17.22 9.52 11.61
C ASP A 25 18.30 10.51 11.13
N GLU A 26 19.14 10.13 10.17
CA GLU A 26 20.15 11.00 9.55
C GLU A 26 19.56 11.97 8.50
N THR A 27 18.24 11.96 8.27
CA THR A 27 17.61 12.90 7.35
C THR A 27 17.50 14.33 7.91
N HIS A 28 17.39 15.29 6.99
CA HIS A 28 17.35 16.74 7.27
C HIS A 28 16.43 17.13 8.45
N ALA A 29 16.79 18.20 9.17
CA ALA A 29 16.09 18.68 10.37
C ALA A 29 14.56 18.86 10.21
N LEU A 30 14.08 19.21 9.02
CA LEU A 30 12.65 19.28 8.71
C LEU A 30 11.95 17.91 8.76
N LEU A 31 12.61 16.86 8.28
CA LEU A 31 12.07 15.49 8.28
C LEU A 31 12.13 14.87 9.68
N ARG A 32 13.07 15.28 10.54
CA ARG A 32 13.11 14.88 11.94
C ARG A 32 11.88 15.32 12.75
N MET A 33 11.27 16.46 12.42
CA MET A 33 10.05 16.91 13.10
C MET A 33 8.87 15.94 12.89
N LEU A 34 8.88 15.21 11.77
CA LEU A 34 7.90 14.17 11.45
C LEU A 34 8.02 12.92 12.33
N ASN A 35 9.16 12.74 13.02
CA ASN A 35 9.37 11.63 13.97
C ASN A 35 8.88 11.94 15.40
N SER A 36 8.28 13.11 15.64
CA SER A 36 7.67 13.43 16.94
C SER A 36 6.38 12.63 17.19
N GLU A 37 6.07 12.34 18.45
CA GLU A 37 4.87 11.58 18.82
C GLU A 37 3.58 12.22 18.29
N ASN A 38 3.47 13.55 18.38
CA ASN A 38 2.32 14.28 17.86
C ASN A 38 2.22 14.21 16.32
N ALA A 39 3.35 14.22 15.61
CA ALA A 39 3.36 14.05 14.16
C ALA A 39 2.94 12.64 13.75
N ASN A 40 3.38 11.60 14.47
CA ASN A 40 3.04 10.20 14.18
C ASN A 40 1.52 9.96 14.13
N VAL A 41 0.74 10.64 14.98
CA VAL A 41 -0.72 10.54 14.95
C VAL A 41 -1.31 11.12 13.66
N ILE A 42 -0.83 12.28 13.23
CA ILE A 42 -1.27 12.92 11.98
C ILE A 42 -0.89 12.05 10.78
N LEU A 43 0.35 11.54 10.78
CA LEU A 43 0.87 10.64 9.75
C LEU A 43 0.07 9.34 9.68
N PHE A 44 -0.38 8.80 10.82
CA PHE A 44 -1.26 7.64 10.85
C PHE A 44 -2.57 7.90 10.12
N PHE A 45 -3.26 9.02 10.39
CA PHE A 45 -4.51 9.36 9.72
C PHE A 45 -4.32 9.60 8.22
N MET A 46 -3.23 10.25 7.81
CA MET A 46 -2.89 10.44 6.40
C MET A 46 -2.63 9.11 5.69
N ALA A 47 -1.86 8.21 6.31
CA ALA A 47 -1.60 6.89 5.75
C ALA A 47 -2.88 6.04 5.68
N GLY A 48 -3.75 6.14 6.70
CA GLY A 48 -5.07 5.51 6.71
C GLY A 48 -5.99 6.03 5.61
N PHE A 49 -5.98 7.35 5.35
CA PHE A 49 -6.72 7.96 4.23
C PHE A 49 -6.29 7.39 2.88
N PHE A 50 -4.99 7.15 2.68
CA PHE A 50 -4.51 6.53 1.44
C PHE A 50 -4.81 5.02 1.38
N PHE A 51 -4.70 4.32 2.51
CA PHE A 51 -4.81 2.86 2.55
C PHE A 51 -6.24 2.34 2.53
N LEU A 52 -7.21 3.06 3.12
CA LEU A 52 -8.59 2.60 3.19
C LEU A 52 -9.25 2.41 1.80
N PRO A 53 -9.16 3.36 0.85
CA PRO A 53 -9.69 3.17 -0.50
C PRO A 53 -9.05 1.98 -1.22
N PHE A 54 -7.77 1.72 -0.95
CA PHE A 54 -7.09 0.56 -1.48
C PHE A 54 -7.73 -0.75 -1.00
N VAL A 55 -7.94 -0.91 0.31
CA VAL A 55 -8.59 -2.10 0.87
C VAL A 55 -10.00 -2.28 0.31
N ILE A 56 -10.77 -1.19 0.20
CA ILE A 56 -12.13 -1.21 -0.35
C ILE A 56 -12.11 -1.70 -1.81
N THR A 57 -11.31 -1.09 -2.66
CA THR A 57 -11.27 -1.44 -4.10
C THR A 57 -10.73 -2.83 -4.35
N LEU A 58 -9.75 -3.28 -3.57
CA LEU A 58 -9.21 -4.63 -3.63
C LEU A 58 -10.26 -5.67 -3.20
N THR A 59 -11.05 -5.35 -2.16
CA THR A 59 -12.15 -6.21 -1.71
C THR A 59 -13.31 -6.24 -2.71
N GLN A 60 -13.70 -5.09 -3.27
CA GLN A 60 -14.75 -4.99 -4.28
C GLN A 60 -14.44 -5.81 -5.54
N LEU A 61 -13.17 -5.87 -5.94
CA LEU A 61 -12.72 -6.67 -7.08
C LEU A 61 -12.56 -8.17 -6.75
N GLY A 62 -12.90 -8.59 -5.52
CA GLY A 62 -12.84 -9.99 -5.10
C GLY A 62 -11.42 -10.53 -4.95
N LEU A 63 -10.43 -9.66 -4.72
CA LEU A 63 -9.03 -10.01 -4.55
C LEU A 63 -8.62 -10.16 -3.07
N ASN A 64 -9.57 -10.08 -2.13
CA ASN A 64 -9.30 -10.17 -0.69
C ASN A 64 -9.71 -11.53 -0.06
N GLY A 65 -9.91 -12.57 -0.86
CA GLY A 65 -10.44 -13.85 -0.37
C GLY A 65 -9.42 -14.99 -0.40
N ASP A 66 -9.39 -15.80 0.64
CA ASP A 66 -9.26 -17.24 0.51
C ASP A 66 -10.68 -17.78 0.79
N GLN A 67 -11.17 -18.68 -0.04
CA GLN A 67 -12.49 -19.35 0.07
C GLN A 67 -13.74 -18.51 -0.28
N GLY A 68 -14.12 -18.63 -1.56
CA GLY A 68 -15.50 -18.85 -2.01
C GLY A 68 -16.64 -18.33 -1.13
N LYS A 69 -16.99 -17.06 -1.29
CA LYS A 69 -18.38 -16.60 -1.38
C LYS A 69 -18.35 -15.20 -1.99
N SER A 70 -18.79 -15.12 -3.25
CA SER A 70 -19.17 -13.83 -3.82
C SER A 70 -20.18 -13.18 -2.87
N LEU A 71 -19.94 -11.93 -2.46
CA LEU A 71 -20.92 -11.12 -1.74
C LEU A 71 -22.07 -10.67 -2.65
N VAL A 72 -22.01 -11.01 -3.94
CA VAL A 72 -23.01 -10.75 -4.95
C VAL A 72 -23.67 -12.08 -5.35
N GLU A 73 -24.94 -12.24 -5.00
CA GLU A 73 -25.78 -13.35 -5.50
C GLU A 73 -25.76 -13.34 -7.03
N GLY A 74 -25.15 -14.36 -7.63
CA GLY A 74 -25.09 -14.55 -9.09
C GLY A 74 -23.72 -14.45 -9.73
N GLU A 75 -22.67 -14.02 -9.01
CA GLU A 75 -21.30 -14.03 -9.54
C GLU A 75 -20.65 -15.40 -9.34
N SER A 76 -20.25 -16.07 -10.43
CA SER A 76 -19.46 -17.30 -10.36
C SER A 76 -18.20 -17.01 -9.54
N SER A 77 -17.99 -17.78 -8.47
CA SER A 77 -16.78 -17.73 -7.65
C SER A 77 -15.59 -18.22 -8.47
N LEU A 78 -15.07 -17.37 -9.36
CA LEU A 78 -13.67 -17.46 -9.76
C LEU A 78 -12.89 -17.37 -8.46
N ASP A 79 -12.28 -18.49 -8.07
CA ASP A 79 -11.42 -18.59 -6.90
C ASP A 79 -10.49 -17.38 -6.88
N SER A 80 -10.35 -16.70 -5.74
CA SER A 80 -9.54 -15.48 -5.64
C SER A 80 -8.12 -15.71 -6.17
N ILE A 81 -7.62 -16.94 -6.03
CA ILE A 81 -6.37 -17.43 -6.61
C ILE A 81 -6.35 -17.26 -8.15
N GLU A 82 -7.43 -17.61 -8.84
CA GLU A 82 -7.56 -17.46 -10.29
C GLU A 82 -7.64 -15.98 -10.70
N ARG A 83 -8.34 -15.13 -9.92
CA ARG A 83 -8.34 -13.67 -10.15
C ARG A 83 -6.93 -13.09 -9.97
N HIS A 84 -6.19 -13.51 -8.95
CA HIS A 84 -4.80 -13.12 -8.75
C HIS A 84 -3.88 -13.60 -9.89
N LYS A 85 -4.11 -14.80 -10.41
CA LYS A 85 -3.36 -15.34 -11.54
C LYS A 85 -3.59 -14.51 -12.80
N ARG A 86 -4.85 -14.26 -13.15
CA ARG A 86 -5.22 -13.40 -14.30
C ARG A 86 -4.70 -11.97 -14.15
N LEU A 87 -4.74 -11.43 -12.93
CA LEU A 87 -4.16 -10.13 -12.65
C LEU A 87 -2.64 -10.14 -12.83
N ALA A 88 -1.95 -11.19 -12.40
CA ALA A 88 -0.51 -11.33 -12.56
C ALA A 88 -0.09 -11.49 -14.03
N GLU A 89 -0.92 -12.08 -14.88
CA GLU A 89 -0.67 -12.15 -16.32
C GLU A 89 -0.66 -10.75 -16.98
N HIS A 90 -1.49 -9.82 -16.48
CA HIS A 90 -1.61 -8.46 -17.05
C HIS A 90 -0.79 -7.41 -16.28
N CYS A 91 -0.55 -7.64 -15.00
CA CYS A 91 0.21 -6.79 -14.08
C CYS A 91 1.22 -7.65 -13.30
N PRO A 92 2.26 -8.20 -13.95
CA PRO A 92 3.20 -9.13 -13.32
C PRO A 92 3.98 -8.52 -12.16
N SER A 93 4.22 -7.21 -12.21
CA SER A 93 4.86 -6.46 -11.12
C SER A 93 4.06 -6.44 -9.82
N TRP A 94 2.74 -6.63 -9.87
CA TRP A 94 1.86 -6.50 -8.71
C TRP A 94 2.24 -7.45 -7.57
N GLN A 95 2.56 -8.70 -7.89
CA GLN A 95 2.94 -9.69 -6.88
C GLN A 95 4.24 -9.31 -6.16
N TYR A 96 5.20 -8.72 -6.89
CA TYR A 96 6.47 -8.28 -6.32
C TYR A 96 6.30 -7.03 -5.48
N VAL A 97 5.45 -6.09 -5.91
CA VAL A 97 5.15 -4.87 -5.14
C VAL A 97 4.44 -5.22 -3.83
N TRP A 98 3.41 -6.08 -3.89
CA TRP A 98 2.69 -6.50 -2.69
C TRP A 98 3.62 -7.20 -1.69
N LYS A 99 4.37 -8.22 -2.14
CA LYS A 99 5.32 -8.95 -1.29
C LYS A 99 6.45 -8.04 -0.80
N GLY A 100 6.99 -7.21 -1.68
CA GLY A 100 8.07 -6.26 -1.38
C GLY A 100 7.69 -5.25 -0.31
N SER A 101 6.48 -4.68 -0.37
CA SER A 101 5.97 -3.80 0.68
C SER A 101 5.91 -4.50 2.04
N ILE A 102 5.37 -5.72 2.11
CA ILE A 102 5.28 -6.49 3.35
C ILE A 102 6.69 -6.85 3.87
N THR A 103 7.57 -7.34 3.00
CA THR A 103 8.94 -7.69 3.37
C THR A 103 9.72 -6.46 3.85
N SER A 104 9.54 -5.30 3.22
CA SER A 104 10.22 -4.06 3.61
C SER A 104 9.87 -3.62 5.03
N ILE A 105 8.60 -3.76 5.44
CA ILE A 105 8.16 -3.52 6.81
C ILE A 105 8.94 -4.44 7.76
N GLY A 106 8.91 -5.75 7.50
CA GLY A 106 9.60 -6.74 8.35
C GLY A 106 11.10 -6.49 8.50
N VAL A 107 11.79 -6.18 7.39
CA VAL A 107 13.23 -5.87 7.39
C VAL A 107 13.53 -4.62 8.22
N ILE A 108 12.71 -3.57 8.12
CA ILE A 108 12.94 -2.33 8.88
C ILE A 108 12.67 -2.53 10.38
N TRP A 109 11.68 -3.36 10.75
CA TRP A 109 11.50 -3.76 12.14
C TRP A 109 12.70 -4.52 12.70
N ILE A 110 13.28 -5.45 11.92
CA ILE A 110 14.52 -6.15 12.31
C ILE A 110 15.68 -5.15 12.45
N ALA A 111 15.83 -4.22 11.50
CA ALA A 111 16.86 -3.19 11.57
C ALA A 111 16.70 -2.28 12.80
N PHE A 112 15.47 -1.91 13.17
CA PHE A 112 15.19 -1.19 14.41
C PHE A 112 15.61 -1.97 15.65
N MET A 113 15.36 -3.28 15.71
CA MET A 113 15.78 -4.11 16.84
C MET A 113 17.30 -4.23 16.98
N ILE A 114 18.04 -4.16 15.87
CA ILE A 114 19.51 -4.30 15.85
C ILE A 114 20.22 -2.96 16.07
N PHE A 115 19.75 -1.90 15.41
CA PHE A 115 20.43 -0.60 15.35
C PHE A 115 19.71 0.51 16.13
N GLY A 116 18.59 0.20 16.77
CA GLY A 116 17.83 1.10 17.63
C GLY A 116 17.23 2.29 16.88
N ASN A 117 17.20 3.45 17.54
CA ASN A 117 16.53 4.68 17.10
C ASN A 117 17.07 5.32 15.81
N ARG A 118 18.04 4.68 15.12
CA ARG A 118 18.47 5.11 13.78
C ARG A 118 17.38 4.91 12.72
N PHE A 119 16.42 4.02 13.00
CA PHE A 119 15.30 3.72 12.14
C PHE A 119 13.99 4.01 12.88
N ASN A 120 13.05 4.70 12.24
CA ASN A 120 11.68 4.83 12.72
C ASN A 120 10.79 3.80 12.02
N PRO A 121 10.46 2.66 12.65
CA PRO A 121 9.66 1.61 12.03
C PRO A 121 8.22 2.05 11.73
N VAL A 122 7.72 3.09 12.41
CA VAL A 122 6.38 3.64 12.20
C VAL A 122 6.31 4.38 10.85
N CYS A 123 7.31 5.22 10.56
CA CYS A 123 7.41 5.90 9.26
C CYS A 123 7.58 4.89 8.11
N ALA A 124 8.38 3.84 8.33
CA ALA A 124 8.54 2.77 7.35
C ALA A 124 7.23 2.03 7.06
N PHE A 125 6.45 1.75 8.09
CA PHE A 125 5.13 1.15 7.94
C PHE A 125 4.22 2.05 7.11
N PHE A 126 4.15 3.35 7.42
CA PHE A 126 3.35 4.31 6.65
C PHE A 126 3.82 4.45 5.21
N ALA A 127 5.14 4.42 4.97
CA ALA A 127 5.72 4.43 3.65
C ALA A 127 5.26 3.23 2.82
N ALA A 128 5.34 2.03 3.38
CA ALA A 128 5.01 0.79 2.69
C ALA A 128 3.52 0.68 2.33
N ILE A 129 2.60 1.00 3.27
CA ILE A 129 1.16 0.94 2.99
C ILE A 129 0.72 2.01 1.98
N SER A 130 1.35 3.19 2.02
CA SER A 130 1.06 4.26 1.07
C SER A 130 1.66 3.99 -0.31
N PHE A 131 2.82 3.35 -0.36
CA PHE A 131 3.42 2.88 -1.61
C PHE A 131 2.50 1.85 -2.28
N LEU A 132 2.01 0.88 -1.50
CA LEU A 132 1.12 -0.17 -1.99
C LEU A 132 -0.18 0.42 -2.56
N SER A 133 -0.80 1.35 -1.84
CA SER A 133 -1.99 2.07 -2.31
C SER A 133 -1.70 2.92 -3.55
N GLY A 134 -0.61 3.68 -3.54
CA GLY A 134 -0.23 4.52 -4.67
C GLY A 134 0.04 3.72 -5.94
N TYR A 135 0.81 2.64 -5.82
CA TYR A 135 1.09 1.73 -6.93
C TYR A 135 -0.20 1.09 -7.47
N TRP A 136 -1.08 0.67 -6.56
CA TRP A 136 -2.39 0.12 -6.93
C TRP A 136 -3.18 1.10 -7.78
N PHE A 137 -3.43 2.33 -7.30
CA PHE A 137 -4.30 3.27 -8.01
C PHE A 137 -3.70 3.83 -9.31
N VAL A 138 -2.38 3.94 -9.41
CA VAL A 138 -1.73 4.43 -10.64
C VAL A 138 -1.64 3.33 -11.70
N PHE A 139 -1.25 2.11 -11.34
CA PHE A 139 -0.84 1.10 -12.31
C PHE A 139 -1.74 -0.14 -12.35
N VAL A 140 -2.28 -0.59 -11.21
CA VAL A 140 -2.93 -1.91 -11.12
C VAL A 140 -4.45 -1.81 -11.21
N TYR A 141 -5.06 -0.91 -10.45
CA TYR A 141 -6.50 -0.68 -10.41
C TYR A 141 -7.12 -0.40 -11.79
N PRO A 142 -6.51 0.42 -12.69
CA PRO A 142 -7.08 0.64 -14.03
C PRO A 142 -7.16 -0.64 -14.87
N THR A 143 -6.29 -1.61 -14.62
CA THR A 143 -6.29 -2.92 -15.29
C THR A 143 -7.22 -3.88 -14.58
N ALA A 144 -7.13 -3.97 -13.25
CA ALA A 144 -7.97 -4.85 -12.43
C ALA A 144 -9.47 -4.53 -12.57
N SER A 145 -9.83 -3.24 -12.60
CA SER A 145 -11.22 -2.80 -12.82
C SER A 145 -11.74 -3.16 -14.21
N LYS A 146 -10.89 -3.29 -15.24
CA LYS A 146 -11.31 -3.77 -16.57
C LYS A 146 -11.48 -5.29 -16.62
N LEU A 147 -10.76 -6.02 -15.76
CA LEU A 147 -10.79 -7.48 -15.73
C LEU A 147 -11.90 -8.03 -14.84
N PHE A 148 -12.25 -7.34 -13.74
CA PHE A 148 -13.12 -7.87 -12.68
C PHE A 148 -14.22 -6.91 -12.20
N GLY A 149 -14.29 -5.69 -12.75
CA GLY A 149 -15.27 -4.67 -12.36
C GLY A 149 -16.38 -4.45 -13.39
#